data_AF-A0A0W0YCI5-F1
#
_entry.id   AF-A0A0W0YCI5-F1
#
_cell.length_a   1.000
_cell.length_b   1.000
_cell.length_c   1.000
_cell.angle_alpha   90.00
_cell.angle_beta   90.00
_cell.angle_gamma   90.00
#
_symmetry.space_group_name_H-M   'P 1'
#
loop_
_entity.id
_entity.type
_entity.pdbx_description
1 polymer ?
#
loop_
_entity_poly.entity_id
_entity_poly.type
_entity_poly.pdbx_seq_one_letter_code
_entity_poly.pdbx_strand_id
1 'polypeptide(L)'
;MKFKDITSEELIKKINALKEGAECHPMWGTIFLTITPNQNKVLPLEREYKPQHDFAGRISQYYQNQRNNKNFVQKAEEKLRQNNFYGQYYNNNEASLKSHLNLNNIGELDEKIVLGLIKLLIDEAESNQNGAKFFFKIIQPSYNTHDRFKNTDQITIYFDKYSSLSDIVRLSQKIESYLSSKIPENTIKLGPKDSFGFNSFVSARFDTNKLLAEYCEYPFFDLELKKFFDRYSIDELNHIPIGALEAVFNKIITSEQITNLGNREHKALSEQDSQFVQTEFDIMVHNPKNYLDSVEENNLVKEEQKREIEQINEIKQTIYKFNFDFNSCNTAEEINEKLEEKTDELENHAKSLLNLQKTVDSTIYDTILQVIAQKNLHLLEAAQASLRNLGSPTLPISVQESEHLLNKPSLNPHAVKKFEQVLKKIKDKADELTDLTSLGLAKKQVALSLYTELSHEFQQYKSGGTNFETFKNNCDNYIKDARPTLEIHRDGGWKELFVNILKTIASLGTIPLYNYCSSQGTYFFSPVKTDSINRVEKVESAINDFQEKADQPPLC
;
A
#
# COMPACT_ATOMS: atom_id res chain seq x y z
N MET A 1 -31.60 -13.89 -35.28
CA MET A 1 -32.09 -13.04 -34.18
C MET A 1 -31.09 -11.91 -34.01
N LYS A 2 -31.53 -10.70 -33.65
CA LYS A 2 -30.60 -9.59 -33.39
C LYS A 2 -30.14 -9.61 -31.93
N PHE A 3 -29.00 -9.00 -31.63
CA PHE A 3 -28.47 -8.96 -30.26
C PHE A 3 -29.47 -8.34 -29.27
N LYS A 4 -30.19 -7.28 -29.68
CA LYS A 4 -31.22 -6.64 -28.85
C LYS A 4 -32.41 -7.55 -28.49
N ASP A 5 -32.64 -8.61 -29.25
CA ASP A 5 -33.77 -9.52 -29.08
C ASP A 5 -33.45 -10.65 -28.08
N ILE A 6 -32.19 -10.80 -27.67
CA ILE A 6 -31.73 -11.85 -26.75
C ILE A 6 -31.94 -11.38 -25.30
N THR A 7 -32.41 -12.26 -24.43
CA THR A 7 -32.41 -11.99 -22.98
C THR A 7 -31.02 -12.21 -22.37
N SER A 8 -30.73 -11.64 -21.19
CA SER A 8 -29.46 -11.88 -20.50
C SER A 8 -29.27 -13.35 -20.15
N GLU A 9 -30.32 -14.02 -19.70
CA GLU A 9 -30.33 -15.45 -19.35
C GLU A 9 -30.05 -16.30 -20.58
N GLU A 10 -30.67 -15.98 -21.71
CA GLU A 10 -30.43 -16.68 -22.97
C GLU A 10 -28.99 -16.47 -23.46
N LEU A 11 -28.46 -15.25 -23.38
CA LEU A 11 -27.08 -14.97 -23.77
C LEU A 11 -26.09 -15.76 -22.90
N ILE A 12 -26.27 -15.79 -21.58
CA ILE A 12 -25.46 -16.60 -20.65
C ILE A 12 -25.49 -18.07 -21.07
N LYS A 13 -26.70 -18.62 -21.30
CA LYS A 13 -26.87 -20.03 -21.72
C LYS A 13 -26.14 -20.32 -23.02
N LYS A 14 -26.22 -19.42 -24.01
CA LYS A 14 -25.53 -19.59 -25.30
C LYS A 14 -24.02 -19.51 -25.15
N ILE A 15 -23.50 -18.58 -24.35
CA ILE A 15 -22.05 -18.43 -24.12
C ILE A 15 -21.49 -19.66 -23.41
N ASN A 16 -22.15 -20.14 -22.35
CA ASN A 16 -21.72 -21.35 -21.62
C ASN A 16 -21.77 -22.61 -22.51
N ALA A 17 -22.55 -22.60 -23.59
CA ALA A 17 -22.61 -23.67 -24.57
C ALA A 17 -21.55 -23.55 -25.69
N LEU A 18 -20.82 -22.42 -25.79
CA LEU A 18 -19.80 -22.23 -26.84
C LEU A 18 -18.57 -23.12 -26.63
N LYS A 19 -18.21 -23.38 -25.36
CA LYS A 19 -17.04 -24.18 -25.00
C LYS A 19 -17.13 -24.73 -23.59
N GLU A 20 -16.72 -25.98 -23.42
CA GLU A 20 -16.63 -26.61 -22.11
C GLU A 20 -15.57 -25.91 -21.24
N GLY A 21 -15.92 -25.58 -20.00
CA GLY A 21 -15.02 -24.92 -19.04
C GLY A 21 -14.95 -23.39 -19.15
N ALA A 22 -15.59 -22.78 -20.16
CA ALA A 22 -15.80 -21.34 -20.20
C ALA A 22 -17.03 -20.97 -19.38
N GLU A 23 -16.91 -19.96 -18.52
CA GLU A 23 -17.97 -19.54 -17.62
C GLU A 23 -18.45 -18.13 -17.93
N CYS A 24 -19.76 -17.93 -17.97
CA CYS A 24 -20.39 -16.62 -18.10
C CYS A 24 -21.38 -16.37 -16.96
N HIS A 25 -21.19 -15.25 -16.25
CA HIS A 25 -21.99 -14.89 -15.08
C HIS A 25 -22.28 -13.38 -15.03
N PRO A 26 -23.42 -12.96 -14.46
CA PRO A 26 -23.72 -11.54 -14.28
C PRO A 26 -22.79 -10.90 -13.24
N MET A 27 -22.30 -9.70 -13.54
CA MET A 27 -21.56 -8.88 -12.57
C MET A 27 -22.54 -8.10 -11.68
N TRP A 28 -22.61 -8.45 -10.40
CA TRP A 28 -23.55 -7.86 -9.44
C TRP A 28 -23.44 -6.33 -9.39
N GLY A 29 -24.58 -5.64 -9.46
CA GLY A 29 -24.66 -4.17 -9.42
C GLY A 29 -24.16 -3.48 -10.69
N THR A 30 -23.95 -4.21 -11.80
CA THR A 30 -23.47 -3.62 -13.07
C THR A 30 -24.29 -4.11 -14.27
N ILE A 31 -24.03 -3.51 -15.43
CA ILE A 31 -24.68 -3.85 -16.71
C ILE A 31 -23.96 -4.96 -17.49
N PHE A 32 -22.94 -5.58 -16.91
CA PHE A 32 -22.03 -6.48 -17.62
C PHE A 32 -22.24 -7.95 -17.23
N LEU A 33 -21.91 -8.81 -18.17
CA LEU A 33 -21.70 -10.24 -17.97
C LEU A 33 -20.18 -10.51 -18.08
N THR A 34 -19.58 -11.10 -17.05
CA THR A 34 -18.18 -11.55 -17.10
C THR A 34 -18.12 -12.89 -17.79
N ILE A 35 -17.10 -13.06 -18.63
CA ILE A 35 -16.78 -14.30 -19.34
C ILE A 35 -15.35 -14.67 -18.95
N THR A 36 -15.22 -15.82 -18.30
CA THR A 36 -13.95 -16.37 -17.81
C THR A 36 -13.63 -17.64 -18.59
N PRO A 37 -12.72 -17.58 -19.57
CA PRO A 37 -12.21 -18.77 -20.25
C PRO A 37 -11.43 -19.67 -19.29
N ASN A 38 -11.11 -20.90 -19.71
CA ASN A 38 -10.30 -21.81 -18.91
C ASN A 38 -8.93 -21.20 -18.57
N GLN A 39 -8.62 -21.11 -17.28
CA GLN A 39 -7.45 -20.40 -16.74
C GLN A 39 -6.17 -21.26 -16.68
N ASN A 40 -6.19 -22.50 -17.16
CA ASN A 40 -5.04 -23.42 -17.09
C ASN A 40 -3.89 -23.07 -18.05
N LYS A 41 -4.07 -22.04 -18.89
CA LYS A 41 -3.02 -21.54 -19.77
C LYS A 41 -1.85 -20.98 -18.97
N VAL A 42 -0.66 -21.47 -19.32
CA VAL A 42 0.63 -20.98 -18.81
C VAL A 42 1.28 -20.13 -19.89
N LEU A 43 1.61 -18.89 -19.56
CA LEU A 43 2.23 -17.98 -20.51
C LEU A 43 3.74 -18.22 -20.62
N PRO A 44 4.33 -18.18 -21.83
CA PRO A 44 5.79 -18.24 -21.98
C PRO A 44 6.51 -17.15 -21.18
N LEU A 45 6.03 -15.90 -21.25
CA LEU A 45 6.58 -14.79 -20.49
C LEU A 45 6.30 -14.91 -18.99
N GLU A 46 5.23 -15.57 -18.56
CA GLU A 46 5.05 -15.84 -17.13
C GLU A 46 6.17 -16.75 -16.62
N ARG A 47 6.54 -17.81 -17.35
CA ARG A 47 7.68 -18.67 -16.93
C ARG A 47 9.00 -17.91 -16.88
N GLU A 48 9.20 -16.98 -17.81
CA GLU A 48 10.43 -16.19 -17.88
C GLU A 48 10.52 -15.13 -16.78
N TYR A 49 9.41 -14.45 -16.48
CA TYR A 49 9.37 -13.36 -15.49
C TYR A 49 8.93 -13.83 -14.10
N LYS A 50 8.45 -15.07 -13.96
CA LYS A 50 8.08 -15.74 -12.71
C LYS A 50 8.51 -17.23 -12.75
N PRO A 51 9.82 -17.52 -12.75
CA PRO A 51 10.32 -18.89 -12.89
C PRO A 51 9.95 -19.79 -11.70
N GLN A 52 9.72 -19.20 -10.52
CA GLN A 52 9.26 -19.92 -9.33
C GLN A 52 7.79 -19.55 -9.06
N HIS A 53 6.87 -20.49 -9.25
CA HIS A 53 5.44 -20.24 -9.15
C HIS A 53 4.98 -19.75 -7.77
N ASP A 54 5.68 -20.15 -6.71
CA ASP A 54 5.33 -19.81 -5.32
C ASP A 54 5.84 -18.42 -4.88
N PHE A 55 6.71 -17.78 -5.69
CA PHE A 55 7.30 -16.49 -5.38
C PHE A 55 6.69 -15.37 -6.21
N ALA A 56 6.88 -14.13 -5.76
CA ALA A 56 6.54 -12.96 -6.54
C ALA A 56 7.39 -12.94 -7.82
N GLY A 57 6.74 -12.92 -8.99
CA GLY A 57 7.45 -12.71 -10.25
C GLY A 57 8.03 -11.30 -10.34
N ARG A 58 9.00 -11.10 -11.24
CA ARG A 58 9.75 -9.85 -11.44
C ARG A 58 8.88 -8.60 -11.51
N ILE A 59 7.81 -8.64 -12.30
CA ILE A 59 6.84 -7.52 -12.41
C ILE A 59 6.18 -7.23 -11.06
N SER A 60 5.80 -8.27 -10.31
CA SER A 60 5.19 -8.11 -8.99
C SER A 60 6.18 -7.56 -7.98
N GLN A 61 7.43 -8.02 -8.04
CA GLN A 61 8.52 -7.57 -7.18
C GLN A 61 8.89 -6.12 -7.45
N TYR A 62 8.92 -5.69 -8.72
CA TYR A 62 9.08 -4.29 -9.10
C TYR A 62 8.05 -3.41 -8.39
N TYR A 63 6.75 -3.71 -8.48
CA TYR A 63 5.74 -2.90 -7.78
C TYR A 63 5.83 -2.96 -6.26
N GLN A 64 6.17 -4.10 -5.69
CA GLN A 64 6.39 -4.21 -4.25
C GLN A 64 7.54 -3.30 -3.81
N ASN A 65 8.64 -3.29 -4.56
CA ASN A 65 9.79 -2.43 -4.29
C ASN A 65 9.41 -0.95 -4.40
N GLN A 66 8.72 -0.55 -5.47
CA GLN A 66 8.32 0.86 -5.66
C GLN A 66 7.28 1.31 -4.62
N ARG A 67 6.28 0.47 -4.29
CA ARG A 67 5.30 0.77 -3.24
C ARG A 67 5.92 0.92 -1.85
N ASN A 68 7.01 0.21 -1.59
CA ASN A 68 7.75 0.32 -0.33
C ASN A 68 8.66 1.56 -0.28
N ASN A 69 8.91 2.22 -1.42
CA ASN A 69 9.64 3.47 -1.47
C ASN A 69 8.69 4.66 -1.24
N LYS A 70 8.62 5.14 0.01
CA LYS A 70 7.72 6.24 0.40
C LYS A 70 7.97 7.52 -0.40
N ASN A 71 9.23 7.86 -0.70
CA ASN A 71 9.57 9.05 -1.48
C ASN A 71 9.05 8.90 -2.92
N PHE A 72 9.27 7.75 -3.54
CA PHE A 72 8.77 7.45 -4.89
C PHE A 72 7.24 7.52 -4.98
N VAL A 73 6.54 6.93 -4.00
CA VAL A 73 5.07 7.01 -3.89
C VAL A 73 4.62 8.46 -3.72
N GLN A 74 5.24 9.21 -2.83
CA GLN A 74 4.91 10.61 -2.58
C GLN A 74 5.11 11.48 -3.83
N LYS A 75 6.24 11.34 -4.55
CA LYS A 75 6.50 12.04 -5.81
C LYS A 75 5.41 11.76 -6.85
N ALA A 76 5.04 10.48 -7.00
CA ALA A 76 3.98 10.08 -7.93
C ALA A 76 2.62 10.67 -7.54
N GLU A 77 2.25 10.61 -6.26
CA GLU A 77 1.02 11.22 -5.74
C GLU A 77 1.00 12.73 -6.00
N GLU A 78 2.04 13.45 -5.59
CA GLU A 78 2.14 14.89 -5.75
C GLU A 78 2.01 15.31 -7.22
N LYS A 79 2.74 14.64 -8.13
CA LYS A 79 2.66 14.97 -9.56
C LYS A 79 1.26 14.72 -10.12
N LEU A 80 0.64 13.58 -9.80
CA LEU A 80 -0.69 13.27 -10.29
C LEU A 80 -1.73 14.27 -9.77
N ARG A 81 -1.67 14.66 -8.49
CA ARG A 81 -2.61 15.66 -7.94
C ARG A 81 -2.37 17.05 -8.54
N GLN A 82 -1.12 17.47 -8.73
CA GLN A 82 -0.79 18.74 -9.39
C GLN A 82 -1.32 18.80 -10.83
N ASN A 83 -1.40 17.64 -11.49
CA ASN A 83 -1.94 17.50 -12.84
C ASN A 83 -3.44 17.12 -12.87
N ASN A 84 -4.16 17.24 -11.74
CA ASN A 84 -5.59 16.99 -11.61
C ASN A 84 -6.04 15.54 -11.89
N PHE A 85 -5.15 14.56 -11.68
CA PHE A 85 -5.51 13.15 -11.70
C PHE A 85 -5.92 12.71 -10.29
N TYR A 86 -7.20 12.38 -10.14
CA TYR A 86 -7.75 11.88 -8.89
C TYR A 86 -8.27 10.46 -9.07
N GLY A 87 -7.42 9.49 -8.75
CA GLY A 87 -7.76 8.08 -8.87
C GLY A 87 -8.69 7.59 -7.76
N GLN A 88 -9.43 6.52 -8.04
CA GLN A 88 -10.23 5.77 -7.07
C GLN A 88 -9.47 4.51 -6.67
N TYR A 89 -9.52 4.09 -5.41
CA TYR A 89 -8.83 2.87 -4.98
C TYR A 89 -9.27 1.65 -5.80
N TYR A 90 -8.32 0.99 -6.45
CA TYR A 90 -8.53 -0.18 -7.29
C TYR A 90 -7.27 -1.05 -7.33
N ASN A 91 -7.18 -2.00 -6.39
CA ASN A 91 -6.07 -2.95 -6.31
C ASN A 91 -6.46 -4.29 -6.96
N ASN A 92 -5.89 -4.57 -8.13
CA ASN A 92 -6.15 -5.79 -8.89
C ASN A 92 -4.85 -6.35 -9.50
N ASN A 93 -4.89 -7.62 -9.93
CA ASN A 93 -3.75 -8.31 -10.54
C ASN A 93 -3.68 -8.23 -12.07
N GLU A 94 -4.69 -7.65 -12.73
CA GLU A 94 -4.72 -7.44 -14.19
C GLU A 94 -3.62 -6.46 -14.61
N ALA A 95 -3.30 -6.42 -15.90
CA ALA A 95 -2.53 -5.34 -16.48
C ALA A 95 -3.33 -4.03 -16.49
N SER A 96 -2.62 -2.91 -16.50
CA SER A 96 -3.22 -1.58 -16.52
C SER A 96 -3.71 -1.15 -17.90
N LEU A 97 -3.11 -1.69 -18.96
CA LEU A 97 -3.60 -1.55 -20.33
C LEU A 97 -4.68 -2.59 -20.60
N LYS A 98 -5.82 -2.14 -21.11
CA LYS A 98 -6.93 -3.00 -21.51
C LYS A 98 -7.50 -2.60 -22.86
N SER A 99 -8.21 -3.52 -23.51
CA SER A 99 -8.84 -3.28 -24.80
C SER A 99 -10.35 -3.18 -24.67
N HIS A 100 -10.96 -2.33 -25.48
CA HIS A 100 -12.40 -2.24 -25.65
C HIS A 100 -12.74 -2.56 -27.11
N LEU A 101 -13.80 -3.35 -27.32
CA LEU A 101 -14.31 -3.59 -28.67
C LEU A 101 -15.52 -2.70 -28.89
N ASN A 102 -15.46 -1.98 -30.00
CA ASN A 102 -16.47 -1.05 -30.45
C ASN A 102 -17.25 -1.72 -31.58
N LEU A 103 -18.56 -1.82 -31.40
CA LEU A 103 -19.49 -2.39 -32.36
C LEU A 103 -20.58 -1.35 -32.60
N ASN A 104 -20.49 -0.61 -33.71
CA ASN A 104 -21.47 0.42 -34.02
C ASN A 104 -22.86 -0.21 -34.19
N ASN A 105 -23.82 0.28 -33.39
CA ASN A 105 -25.19 -0.22 -33.31
C ASN A 105 -25.29 -1.72 -32.98
N ILE A 106 -24.63 -2.16 -31.89
CA ILE A 106 -24.58 -3.58 -31.47
C ILE A 106 -25.96 -4.26 -31.44
N GLY A 107 -27.01 -3.52 -31.07
CA GLY A 107 -28.38 -4.04 -30.98
C GLY A 107 -28.91 -4.63 -32.29
N GLU A 108 -28.47 -4.12 -33.43
CA GLU A 108 -28.88 -4.57 -34.77
C GLU A 108 -27.97 -5.66 -35.36
N LEU A 109 -26.91 -6.05 -34.67
CA LEU A 109 -26.03 -7.12 -35.13
C LEU A 109 -26.73 -8.48 -35.00
N ASP A 110 -26.46 -9.37 -35.94
CA ASP A 110 -26.89 -10.76 -35.84
C ASP A 110 -26.21 -11.42 -34.62
N GLU A 111 -26.99 -12.10 -33.79
CA GLU A 111 -26.47 -12.80 -32.61
C GLU A 111 -25.31 -13.74 -32.94
N LYS A 112 -25.31 -14.35 -34.13
CA LYS A 112 -24.27 -15.30 -34.55
C LYS A 112 -22.92 -14.61 -34.74
N ILE A 113 -22.92 -13.34 -35.13
CA ILE A 113 -21.70 -12.54 -35.26
C ILE A 113 -21.15 -12.25 -33.86
N VAL A 114 -22.01 -11.84 -32.92
CA VAL A 114 -21.59 -11.56 -31.54
C VAL A 114 -21.10 -12.82 -30.84
N LEU A 115 -21.84 -13.94 -30.95
CA LEU A 115 -21.45 -15.23 -30.37
C LEU A 115 -20.17 -15.79 -31.01
N GLY A 116 -19.98 -15.62 -32.32
CA GLY A 116 -18.77 -16.04 -33.00
C GLY A 116 -17.54 -15.20 -32.60
N LEU A 117 -17.71 -13.90 -32.34
CA LEU A 117 -16.68 -13.05 -31.76
C LEU A 117 -16.33 -13.50 -30.33
N ILE A 118 -17.33 -13.76 -29.48
CA ILE A 118 -17.12 -14.29 -28.12
C ILE A 118 -16.37 -15.62 -28.18
N LYS A 119 -16.76 -16.52 -29.08
CA LYS A 119 -16.07 -17.80 -29.27
C LYS A 119 -14.61 -17.59 -29.68
N LEU A 120 -14.34 -16.67 -30.62
CA LEU A 120 -12.97 -16.32 -31.02
C LEU A 120 -12.15 -15.83 -29.82
N LEU A 121 -12.71 -14.96 -28.97
CA LEU A 121 -12.03 -14.49 -27.77
C LEU A 121 -11.76 -15.63 -26.77
N ILE A 122 -12.71 -16.53 -26.54
CA ILE A 122 -12.50 -17.72 -25.68
C ILE A 122 -11.40 -18.62 -26.25
N ASP A 123 -11.44 -18.91 -27.55
CA ASP A 123 -10.45 -19.76 -28.21
C ASP A 123 -9.04 -19.16 -28.13
N GLU A 124 -8.91 -17.84 -28.33
CA GLU A 124 -7.63 -17.13 -28.23
C GLU A 124 -7.11 -17.06 -26.80
N ALA A 125 -8.00 -16.83 -25.82
CA ALA A 125 -7.65 -16.83 -24.40
C ALA A 125 -7.09 -18.17 -23.94
N GLU A 126 -7.56 -19.28 -24.52
CA GLU A 126 -7.15 -20.65 -24.16
C GLU A 126 -6.06 -21.22 -25.08
N SER A 127 -5.79 -20.59 -26.22
CA SER A 127 -4.83 -21.08 -27.21
C SER A 127 -3.39 -21.03 -26.69
N ASN A 128 -2.67 -22.15 -26.80
CA ASN A 128 -1.22 -22.21 -26.52
C ASN A 128 -0.37 -21.47 -27.57
N GLN A 129 -0.95 -21.07 -28.70
CA GLN A 129 -0.27 -20.31 -29.75
C GLN A 129 -0.36 -18.78 -29.55
N ASN A 130 -1.13 -18.34 -28.56
CA ASN A 130 -1.31 -16.93 -28.24
C ASN A 130 -0.65 -16.68 -26.87
N GLY A 131 0.30 -15.75 -26.76
CA GLY A 131 0.94 -15.37 -25.50
C GLY A 131 0.14 -14.39 -24.62
N ALA A 132 -1.13 -14.14 -24.91
CA ALA A 132 -2.03 -13.33 -24.08
C ALA A 132 -2.98 -14.21 -23.26
N LYS A 133 -3.06 -13.96 -21.95
CA LYS A 133 -4.05 -14.56 -21.05
C LYS A 133 -4.99 -13.46 -20.61
N PHE A 134 -6.30 -13.69 -20.75
CA PHE A 134 -7.28 -12.66 -20.42
C PHE A 134 -8.62 -13.28 -20.05
N PHE A 135 -9.42 -12.46 -19.36
CA PHE A 135 -10.86 -12.62 -19.28
C PHE A 135 -11.49 -11.37 -19.87
N PHE A 136 -12.80 -11.40 -20.10
CA PHE A 136 -13.48 -10.25 -20.67
C PHE A 136 -14.90 -10.15 -20.16
N LYS A 137 -15.53 -9.01 -20.41
CA LYS A 137 -16.95 -8.81 -20.10
C LYS A 137 -17.67 -8.26 -21.32
N ILE A 138 -18.96 -8.55 -21.42
CA ILE A 138 -19.86 -7.99 -22.44
C ILE A 138 -21.04 -7.29 -21.77
N ILE A 139 -21.60 -6.25 -22.38
CA ILE A 139 -22.84 -5.65 -21.92
C ILE A 139 -24.02 -6.64 -21.97
N GLN A 140 -24.99 -6.45 -21.08
CA GLN A 140 -26.28 -7.11 -21.20
C GLN A 140 -27.04 -6.60 -22.44
N PRO A 141 -27.76 -7.46 -23.17
CA PRO A 141 -28.53 -7.07 -24.36
C PRO A 141 -29.49 -5.90 -24.16
N SER A 142 -30.11 -5.79 -22.98
CA SER A 142 -31.04 -4.70 -22.63
C SER A 142 -30.42 -3.30 -22.67
N TYR A 143 -29.09 -3.19 -22.62
CA TYR A 143 -28.35 -1.92 -22.65
C TYR A 143 -27.85 -1.55 -24.06
N ASN A 144 -28.33 -2.24 -25.11
CA ASN A 144 -27.95 -1.96 -26.50
C ASN A 144 -28.26 -0.53 -26.98
N THR A 145 -29.16 0.19 -26.31
CA THR A 145 -29.53 1.57 -26.64
C THR A 145 -28.83 2.63 -25.79
N HIS A 146 -28.04 2.24 -24.77
CA HIS A 146 -27.34 3.17 -23.90
C HIS A 146 -26.34 4.01 -24.71
N ASP A 147 -26.28 5.33 -24.49
CA ASP A 147 -25.49 6.27 -25.32
C ASP A 147 -24.06 5.83 -25.60
N ARG A 148 -23.33 5.43 -24.55
CA ARG A 148 -22.00 4.81 -24.67
C ARG A 148 -22.02 3.46 -25.38
N PHE A 149 -22.81 2.51 -24.87
CA PHE A 149 -22.73 1.09 -25.23
C PHE A 149 -23.47 0.72 -26.52
N LYS A 150 -24.23 1.64 -27.10
CA LYS A 150 -24.81 1.46 -28.43
C LYS A 150 -23.74 1.32 -29.49
N ASN A 151 -22.65 2.08 -29.37
CA ASN A 151 -21.63 2.16 -30.42
C ASN A 151 -20.20 1.79 -29.96
N THR A 152 -19.92 1.84 -28.66
CA THR A 152 -18.56 1.66 -28.12
C THR A 152 -18.55 0.87 -26.82
N ASP A 153 -17.38 0.33 -26.44
CA ASP A 153 -17.10 -0.29 -25.14
C ASP A 153 -18.01 -1.48 -24.77
N GLN A 154 -18.56 -2.20 -25.76
CA GLN A 154 -19.48 -3.28 -25.49
C GLN A 154 -18.81 -4.52 -24.92
N ILE A 155 -17.56 -4.78 -25.33
CA ILE A 155 -16.71 -5.80 -24.73
C ILE A 155 -15.46 -5.11 -24.17
N THR A 156 -15.07 -5.48 -22.95
CA THR A 156 -13.79 -5.06 -22.35
C THR A 156 -12.94 -6.29 -22.07
N ILE A 157 -11.70 -6.31 -22.57
CA ILE A 157 -10.74 -7.40 -22.39
C ILE A 157 -9.69 -6.99 -21.35
N TYR A 158 -9.54 -7.80 -20.31
CA TYR A 158 -8.61 -7.60 -19.21
C TYR A 158 -7.47 -8.60 -19.29
N PHE A 159 -6.26 -8.11 -19.49
CA PHE A 159 -5.08 -8.95 -19.69
C PHE A 159 -4.39 -9.29 -18.37
N ASP A 160 -3.80 -10.47 -18.30
CA ASP A 160 -2.78 -10.79 -17.31
C ASP A 160 -1.52 -9.96 -17.60
N LYS A 161 -0.83 -9.48 -16.55
CA LYS A 161 0.37 -8.65 -16.67
C LYS A 161 1.57 -9.31 -17.37
N TYR A 162 1.59 -10.63 -17.47
CA TYR A 162 2.59 -11.37 -18.23
C TYR A 162 2.17 -11.63 -19.69
N SER A 163 1.02 -11.13 -20.13
CA SER A 163 0.60 -11.23 -21.53
C SER A 163 1.58 -10.51 -22.45
N SER A 164 1.92 -11.13 -23.58
CA SER A 164 2.80 -10.55 -24.60
C SER A 164 2.15 -9.36 -25.29
N LEU A 165 2.89 -8.25 -25.45
CA LEU A 165 2.42 -7.09 -26.22
C LEU A 165 2.16 -7.44 -27.68
N SER A 166 3.01 -8.24 -28.31
CA SER A 166 2.80 -8.67 -29.70
C SER A 166 1.50 -9.43 -29.90
N ASP A 167 1.14 -10.28 -28.94
CA ASP A 167 -0.04 -11.13 -29.05
C ASP A 167 -1.34 -10.38 -28.74
N ILE A 168 -1.28 -9.28 -27.99
CA ILE A 168 -2.39 -8.33 -27.86
C ILE A 168 -2.66 -7.65 -29.21
N VAL A 169 -1.61 -7.21 -29.91
CA VAL A 169 -1.76 -6.62 -31.26
C VAL A 169 -2.28 -7.66 -32.24
N ARG A 170 -1.75 -8.89 -32.24
CA ARG A 170 -2.25 -9.98 -33.10
C ARG A 170 -3.71 -10.35 -32.79
N LEU A 171 -4.10 -10.34 -31.52
CA LEU A 171 -5.50 -10.53 -31.13
C LEU A 171 -6.39 -9.45 -31.76
N SER A 172 -5.96 -8.19 -31.73
CA SER A 172 -6.70 -7.09 -32.38
C SER A 172 -6.86 -7.30 -33.89
N GLN A 173 -5.83 -7.80 -34.58
CA GLN A 173 -5.86 -8.11 -36.01
C GLN A 173 -6.78 -9.29 -36.34
N LYS A 174 -6.84 -10.31 -35.46
CA LYS A 174 -7.79 -11.43 -35.59
C LYS A 174 -9.24 -10.95 -35.41
N ILE A 175 -9.48 -10.07 -34.44
CA ILE A 175 -10.80 -9.45 -34.22
C ILE A 175 -11.22 -8.66 -35.47
N GLU A 176 -10.34 -7.83 -36.01
CA GLU A 176 -10.61 -7.07 -37.24
C GLU A 176 -10.87 -8.00 -38.42
N SER A 177 -10.04 -9.00 -38.65
CA SER A 177 -10.23 -9.98 -39.73
C SER A 177 -11.59 -10.70 -39.61
N TYR A 178 -11.99 -11.04 -38.38
CA TYR A 178 -13.29 -11.65 -38.13
C TYR A 178 -14.46 -10.70 -38.42
N LEU A 179 -14.36 -9.43 -38.02
CA LEU A 179 -15.44 -8.45 -38.10
C LEU A 179 -15.56 -7.79 -39.47
N SER A 180 -14.46 -7.39 -40.11
CA SER A 180 -14.45 -6.73 -41.42
C SER A 180 -15.09 -7.57 -42.53
N SER A 181 -15.13 -8.91 -42.37
CA SER A 181 -15.81 -9.81 -43.30
C SER A 181 -17.32 -9.95 -43.07
N LYS A 182 -17.86 -9.35 -41.99
CA LYS A 182 -19.24 -9.60 -41.51
C LYS A 182 -20.03 -8.33 -41.22
N ILE A 183 -19.35 -7.25 -40.87
CA ILE A 183 -19.98 -5.96 -40.55
C ILE A 183 -19.19 -4.82 -41.22
N PRO A 184 -19.84 -3.68 -41.52
CA PRO A 184 -19.15 -2.49 -41.99
C PRO A 184 -18.11 -2.00 -40.99
N GLU A 185 -17.12 -1.28 -41.49
CA GLU A 185 -16.18 -0.56 -40.63
C GLU A 185 -16.92 0.42 -39.71
N ASN A 186 -16.45 0.54 -38.46
CA ASN A 186 -17.03 1.49 -37.53
C ASN A 186 -16.81 2.94 -37.97
N THR A 187 -17.90 3.71 -37.92
CA THR A 187 -17.90 5.17 -37.98
C THR A 187 -17.41 5.81 -36.68
N ILE A 188 -17.69 5.19 -35.53
CA ILE A 188 -17.23 5.58 -34.20
C ILE A 188 -16.24 4.53 -33.71
N LYS A 189 -14.94 4.86 -33.73
CA LYS A 189 -13.85 3.90 -33.49
C LYS A 189 -13.33 3.87 -32.05
N LEU A 190 -13.55 4.93 -31.27
CA LEU A 190 -13.03 5.07 -29.91
C LEU A 190 -14.19 5.26 -28.93
N GLY A 191 -14.12 4.57 -27.79
CA GLY A 191 -14.98 4.83 -26.65
C GLY A 191 -14.75 6.24 -26.08
N PRO A 192 -15.69 6.77 -25.27
CA PRO A 192 -15.63 8.14 -24.75
C PRO A 192 -14.40 8.44 -23.88
N LYS A 193 -13.75 7.39 -23.37
CA LYS A 193 -12.60 7.45 -22.45
C LYS A 193 -11.30 6.97 -23.08
N ASP A 194 -11.33 6.50 -24.32
CA ASP A 194 -10.17 5.92 -24.98
C ASP A 194 -9.54 6.97 -25.88
N SER A 195 -8.20 7.04 -25.87
CA SER A 195 -7.46 8.03 -26.68
C SER A 195 -6.73 7.41 -27.87
N PHE A 196 -6.71 6.08 -27.99
CA PHE A 196 -6.15 5.38 -29.15
C PHE A 196 -6.82 4.01 -29.38
N GLY A 197 -6.53 3.42 -30.53
CA GLY A 197 -6.94 2.06 -30.87
C GLY A 197 -6.01 1.41 -31.87
N PHE A 198 -6.06 0.07 -31.90
CA PHE A 198 -5.26 -0.74 -32.80
C PHE A 198 -5.84 -0.80 -34.22
N ASN A 199 -7.17 -0.73 -34.33
CA ASN A 199 -7.88 -0.74 -35.62
C ASN A 199 -9.29 -0.16 -35.47
N SER A 200 -10.13 -0.37 -36.47
CA SER A 200 -11.51 0.15 -36.51
C SER A 200 -12.43 -0.42 -35.43
N PHE A 201 -12.14 -1.62 -34.89
CA PHE A 201 -12.99 -2.31 -33.92
C PHE A 201 -12.40 -2.37 -32.52
N VAL A 202 -11.09 -2.22 -32.36
CA VAL A 202 -10.41 -2.39 -31.07
C VAL A 202 -9.73 -1.09 -30.65
N SER A 203 -10.26 -0.47 -29.59
CA SER A 203 -9.61 0.62 -28.87
C SER A 203 -8.91 0.11 -27.62
N ALA A 204 -8.04 0.92 -27.03
CA ALA A 204 -7.32 0.56 -25.80
C ALA A 204 -7.17 1.76 -24.87
N ARG A 205 -7.01 1.45 -23.59
CA ARG A 205 -6.82 2.44 -22.52
C ARG A 205 -5.94 1.92 -21.40
N PHE A 206 -5.02 2.74 -20.95
CA PHE A 206 -4.28 2.56 -19.71
C PHE A 206 -5.02 3.25 -18.56
N ASP A 207 -5.50 2.50 -17.57
CA ASP A 207 -6.41 3.06 -16.57
C ASP A 207 -6.23 2.63 -15.12
N THR A 208 -5.16 1.90 -14.85
CA THR A 208 -4.81 1.56 -13.48
C THR A 208 -3.39 2.02 -13.20
N ASN A 209 -3.19 2.75 -12.12
CA ASN A 209 -1.88 3.01 -11.56
C ASN A 209 -1.56 1.92 -10.53
N LYS A 210 -0.68 0.98 -10.92
CA LYS A 210 -0.24 -0.10 -10.02
C LYS A 210 0.61 0.40 -8.87
N LEU A 211 1.31 1.51 -8.99
CA LEU A 211 2.06 2.07 -7.86
C LEU A 211 1.10 2.48 -6.73
N LEU A 212 0.09 3.28 -7.06
CA LEU A 212 -0.84 3.84 -6.05
C LEU A 212 -2.07 2.97 -5.77
N ALA A 213 -2.24 1.87 -6.51
CA ALA A 213 -3.45 1.05 -6.48
C ALA A 213 -4.71 1.88 -6.76
N GLU A 214 -4.64 2.70 -7.81
CA GLU A 214 -5.71 3.62 -8.19
C GLU A 214 -6.20 3.35 -9.62
N TYR A 215 -7.49 3.53 -9.85
CA TYR A 215 -8.11 3.63 -11.17
C TYR A 215 -8.28 5.09 -11.56
N CYS A 216 -7.78 5.47 -12.73
CA CYS A 216 -7.98 6.79 -13.33
C CYS A 216 -7.85 6.68 -14.86
N GLU A 217 -8.18 7.75 -15.59
CA GLU A 217 -7.92 7.81 -17.03
C GLU A 217 -6.64 8.61 -17.25
N TYR A 218 -5.71 8.07 -18.05
CA TYR A 218 -4.42 8.71 -18.33
C TYR A 218 -4.25 9.00 -19.84
N PRO A 219 -5.03 9.94 -20.43
CA PRO A 219 -4.99 10.22 -21.87
C PRO A 219 -3.60 10.55 -22.41
N PHE A 220 -2.75 11.21 -21.62
CA PHE A 220 -1.38 11.52 -22.03
C PHE A 220 -0.59 10.25 -22.29
N PHE A 221 -0.74 9.23 -21.45
CA PHE A 221 -0.03 7.99 -21.60
C PHE A 221 -0.62 7.14 -22.72
N ASP A 222 -1.95 7.15 -22.89
CA ASP A 222 -2.61 6.53 -24.06
C ASP A 222 -2.06 7.08 -25.40
N LEU A 223 -1.80 8.39 -25.49
CA LEU A 223 -1.23 9.00 -26.69
C LEU A 223 0.24 8.62 -26.90
N GLU A 224 1.01 8.44 -25.84
CA GLU A 224 2.38 7.93 -25.93
C GLU A 224 2.42 6.44 -26.28
N LEU A 225 1.46 5.64 -25.79
CA LEU A 225 1.27 4.25 -26.19
C LEU A 225 0.92 4.13 -27.67
N LYS A 226 0.10 5.04 -28.21
CA LYS A 226 -0.17 5.08 -29.65
C LYS A 226 1.13 5.22 -30.45
N LYS A 227 1.98 6.19 -30.10
CA LYS A 227 3.28 6.40 -30.76
C LYS A 227 4.18 5.16 -30.64
N PHE A 228 4.18 4.53 -29.46
CA PHE A 228 4.90 3.29 -29.21
C PHE A 228 4.47 2.16 -30.15
N PHE A 229 3.16 1.88 -30.23
CA PHE A 229 2.63 0.81 -31.10
C PHE A 229 2.75 1.13 -32.60
N ASP A 230 2.77 2.42 -32.98
CA ASP A 230 3.03 2.83 -34.37
C ASP A 230 4.52 2.67 -34.75
N ARG A 231 5.43 2.74 -33.77
CA ARG A 231 6.89 2.73 -33.98
C ARG A 231 7.49 1.33 -34.09
N TYR A 232 7.07 0.40 -33.23
CA TYR A 232 7.65 -0.95 -33.18
C TYR A 232 6.81 -1.96 -33.97
N SER A 233 7.51 -2.85 -34.68
CA SER A 233 6.87 -3.99 -35.31
C SER A 233 6.36 -4.99 -34.27
N ILE A 234 5.35 -5.77 -34.66
CA ILE A 234 4.76 -6.80 -33.79
C ILE A 234 5.83 -7.79 -33.29
N ASP A 235 6.82 -8.13 -34.12
CA ASP A 235 7.83 -9.11 -33.75
C ASP A 235 8.84 -8.56 -32.73
N GLU A 236 9.13 -7.26 -32.76
CA GLU A 236 9.94 -6.59 -31.73
C GLU A 236 9.27 -6.61 -30.36
N LEU A 237 7.93 -6.69 -30.31
CA LEU A 237 7.15 -6.67 -29.08
C LEU A 237 6.94 -8.05 -28.43
N ASN A 238 7.51 -9.12 -28.99
CA ASN A 238 7.19 -10.49 -28.61
C ASN A 238 7.68 -10.94 -27.23
N HIS A 239 8.74 -10.32 -26.73
CA HIS A 239 9.41 -10.68 -25.48
C HIS A 239 9.07 -9.71 -24.34
N ILE A 240 8.14 -8.79 -24.60
CA ILE A 240 7.77 -7.71 -23.70
C ILE A 240 6.42 -8.05 -23.06
N PRO A 241 6.39 -8.30 -21.74
CA PRO A 241 5.13 -8.45 -21.03
C PRO A 241 4.43 -7.09 -20.91
N ILE A 242 3.11 -7.06 -21.02
CA ILE A 242 2.29 -5.84 -20.92
C ILE A 242 2.53 -5.07 -19.62
N GLY A 243 2.86 -5.77 -18.52
CA GLY A 243 3.20 -5.16 -17.24
C GLY A 243 4.50 -4.35 -17.26
N ALA A 244 5.33 -4.42 -18.31
CA ALA A 244 6.50 -3.54 -18.45
C ALA A 244 6.11 -2.10 -18.79
N LEU A 245 4.98 -1.87 -19.47
CA LEU A 245 4.47 -0.53 -19.79
C LEU A 245 4.17 0.30 -18.54
N GLU A 246 3.71 -0.37 -17.49
CA GLU A 246 3.42 0.22 -16.19
C GLU A 246 4.69 0.73 -15.47
N ALA A 247 5.86 0.12 -15.74
CA ALA A 247 7.14 0.62 -15.23
C ALA A 247 7.56 1.93 -15.93
N VAL A 248 7.32 2.03 -17.24
CA VAL A 248 7.52 3.28 -18.00
C VAL A 248 6.57 4.35 -17.47
N PHE A 249 5.30 4.02 -17.24
CA PHE A 249 4.35 4.94 -16.62
C PHE A 249 4.84 5.46 -15.26
N ASN A 250 5.37 4.58 -14.40
CA ASN A 250 5.95 4.98 -13.11
C ASN A 250 7.10 5.98 -13.28
N LYS A 251 8.03 5.76 -14.22
CA LYS A 251 9.12 6.70 -14.53
C LYS A 251 8.60 8.08 -14.91
N ILE A 252 7.54 8.13 -15.69
CA ILE A 252 6.93 9.40 -16.12
C ILE A 252 6.36 10.15 -14.93
N ILE A 253 5.56 9.47 -14.10
CA ILE A 253 4.89 10.13 -12.97
C ILE A 253 5.84 10.49 -11.82
N THR A 254 7.06 9.97 -11.79
CA THR A 254 8.09 10.32 -10.79
C THR A 254 9.23 11.19 -11.32
N SER A 255 9.38 11.34 -12.64
CA SER A 255 10.47 12.11 -13.27
C SER A 255 10.47 13.60 -12.93
N GLU A 256 11.61 14.20 -12.60
CA GLU A 256 11.65 15.65 -12.38
C GLU A 256 11.60 16.46 -13.68
N GLN A 257 11.88 15.82 -14.83
CA GLN A 257 11.83 16.45 -16.15
C GLN A 257 10.40 16.76 -16.60
N ILE A 258 9.47 15.84 -16.36
CA ILE A 258 8.07 15.99 -16.79
C ILE A 258 7.27 16.60 -15.65
N THR A 259 7.00 17.89 -15.74
CA THR A 259 6.20 18.61 -14.73
C THR A 259 4.71 18.64 -15.07
N ASN A 260 4.39 18.75 -16.36
CA ASN A 260 3.02 18.80 -16.87
C ASN A 260 2.68 17.51 -17.63
N LEU A 261 1.79 16.71 -17.07
CA LEU A 261 1.29 15.46 -17.68
C LEU A 261 0.14 15.72 -18.67
N GLY A 262 -0.09 16.97 -19.06
CA GLY A 262 -1.33 17.39 -19.71
C GLY A 262 -2.47 17.51 -18.70
N ASN A 263 -3.46 18.36 -19.01
CA ASN A 263 -4.69 18.46 -18.24
C ASN A 263 -5.84 17.78 -19.01
N ARG A 264 -7.05 17.70 -18.40
CA ARG A 264 -8.22 17.09 -19.07
C ARG A 264 -8.58 17.75 -20.42
N GLU A 265 -8.18 19.00 -20.64
CA GLU A 265 -8.43 19.77 -21.85
C GLU A 265 -7.30 19.62 -22.90
N HIS A 266 -6.05 19.43 -22.44
CA HIS A 266 -4.83 19.28 -23.22
C HIS A 266 -4.23 17.91 -22.92
N LYS A 267 -4.74 16.91 -23.63
CA LYS A 267 -4.47 15.49 -23.38
C LYS A 267 -3.03 15.05 -23.66
N ALA A 268 -2.21 15.86 -24.32
CA ALA A 268 -0.89 15.46 -24.82
C ALA A 268 0.25 16.08 -24.02
N LEU A 269 1.37 15.36 -23.93
CA LEU A 269 2.63 15.88 -23.43
C LEU A 269 3.25 16.89 -24.40
N SER A 270 4.18 17.71 -23.90
CA SER A 270 5.04 18.51 -24.77
C SER A 270 5.90 17.61 -25.67
N GLU A 271 6.42 18.16 -26.77
CA GLU A 271 7.28 17.39 -27.68
C GLU A 271 8.54 16.85 -26.97
N GLN A 272 9.14 17.69 -26.12
CA GLN A 272 10.31 17.32 -25.31
C GLN A 272 9.98 16.20 -24.30
N ASP A 273 8.86 16.31 -23.60
CA ASP A 273 8.43 15.28 -22.64
C ASP A 273 8.06 13.98 -23.34
N SER A 274 7.39 14.07 -24.49
CA SER A 274 7.10 12.90 -25.33
C SER A 274 8.40 12.23 -25.80
N GLN A 275 9.41 12.99 -26.22
CA GLN A 275 10.70 12.42 -26.61
C GLN A 275 11.37 11.68 -25.44
N PHE A 276 11.26 12.20 -24.22
CA PHE A 276 11.71 11.49 -23.02
C PHE A 276 10.95 10.17 -22.84
N VAL A 277 9.62 10.18 -22.94
CA VAL A 277 8.80 8.96 -22.84
C VAL A 277 9.18 7.93 -23.90
N GLN A 278 9.36 8.36 -25.15
CA GLN A 278 9.76 7.45 -26.24
C GLN A 278 11.16 6.87 -26.04
N THR A 279 12.07 7.61 -25.38
CA THR A 279 13.39 7.10 -24.99
C THR A 279 13.27 6.04 -23.90
N GLU A 280 12.40 6.23 -22.91
CA GLU A 280 12.13 5.21 -21.89
C GLU A 280 11.55 3.93 -22.50
N PHE A 281 10.68 4.06 -23.51
CA PHE A 281 10.22 2.92 -24.29
C PHE A 281 11.36 2.22 -25.05
N ASP A 282 12.28 2.95 -25.68
CA ASP A 282 13.46 2.37 -26.35
C ASP A 282 14.30 1.53 -25.40
N ILE A 283 14.54 2.03 -24.17
CA ILE A 283 15.30 1.30 -23.16
C ILE A 283 14.54 0.04 -22.72
N MET A 284 13.23 0.17 -22.47
CA MET A 284 12.38 -0.95 -22.07
C MET A 284 12.31 -2.04 -23.15
N VAL A 285 12.18 -1.67 -24.43
CA VAL A 285 12.17 -2.61 -25.56
C VAL A 285 13.53 -3.30 -25.71
N HIS A 286 14.63 -2.57 -25.52
CA HIS A 286 15.95 -3.16 -25.66
C HIS A 286 16.25 -4.22 -24.60
N ASN A 287 15.84 -3.99 -23.35
CA ASN A 287 16.03 -4.96 -22.27
C ASN A 287 14.96 -4.83 -21.17
N PRO A 288 13.77 -5.44 -21.35
CA PRO A 288 12.65 -5.27 -20.42
C PRO A 288 12.94 -5.83 -19.04
N LYS A 289 13.76 -6.88 -18.95
CA LYS A 289 14.20 -7.48 -17.69
C LYS A 289 15.04 -6.52 -16.87
N ASN A 290 16.06 -5.92 -17.46
CA ASN A 290 16.91 -4.94 -16.78
C ASN A 290 16.13 -3.67 -16.48
N TYR A 291 15.19 -3.27 -17.34
CA TYR A 291 14.33 -2.12 -17.09
C TYR A 291 13.41 -2.31 -15.86
N LEU A 292 12.92 -3.53 -15.63
CA LEU A 292 12.15 -3.86 -14.43
C LEU A 292 13.03 -4.04 -13.18
N ASP A 293 14.30 -4.39 -13.35
CA ASP A 293 15.26 -4.54 -12.25
C ASP A 293 15.90 -3.19 -11.86
N SER A 294 15.88 -2.19 -12.76
CA SER A 294 16.37 -0.84 -12.51
C SER A 294 15.42 -0.09 -11.57
N VAL A 295 15.49 -0.45 -10.31
CA VAL A 295 14.91 0.35 -9.23
C VAL A 295 15.60 1.71 -9.28
N GLU A 296 14.81 2.77 -9.44
CA GLU A 296 15.30 4.14 -9.41
C GLU A 296 16.12 4.36 -8.12
N GLU A 297 17.32 4.93 -8.30
CA GLU A 297 18.52 4.88 -7.45
C GLU A 297 18.30 4.54 -5.97
N ASN A 298 18.69 3.31 -5.62
CA ASN A 298 18.71 2.83 -4.25
C ASN A 298 20.13 2.52 -3.74
N ASN A 299 21.21 2.71 -4.51
CA ASN A 299 22.54 2.43 -3.96
C ASN A 299 23.10 3.62 -3.17
N LEU A 300 22.91 4.86 -3.62
CA LEU A 300 23.39 6.03 -2.87
C LEU A 300 22.51 6.33 -1.64
N VAL A 301 21.19 6.36 -1.81
CA VAL A 301 20.25 6.62 -0.69
C VAL A 301 20.28 5.51 0.36
N LYS A 302 20.43 4.21 -0.03
CA LYS A 302 20.60 3.14 0.96
C LYS A 302 21.95 3.20 1.66
N GLU A 303 23.02 3.55 0.98
CA GLU A 303 24.34 3.66 1.62
C GLU A 303 24.40 4.86 2.58
N GLU A 304 23.79 5.99 2.22
CA GLU A 304 23.66 7.15 3.12
C GLU A 304 22.75 6.85 4.31
N GLN A 305 21.57 6.26 4.09
CA GLN A 305 20.68 5.82 5.18
C GLN A 305 21.33 4.76 6.06
N LYS A 306 22.08 3.82 5.48
CA LYS A 306 22.80 2.79 6.23
C LYS A 306 23.88 3.41 7.12
N ARG A 307 24.71 4.32 6.59
CA ARG A 307 25.72 5.05 7.37
C ARG A 307 25.08 5.89 8.47
N GLU A 308 23.97 6.56 8.18
CA GLU A 308 23.24 7.34 9.16
C GLU A 308 22.65 6.44 10.27
N ILE A 309 22.09 5.28 9.92
CA ILE A 309 21.60 4.28 10.90
C ILE A 309 22.74 3.72 11.75
N GLU A 310 23.91 3.45 11.16
CA GLU A 310 25.10 3.01 11.89
C GLU A 310 25.54 4.07 12.91
N GLN A 311 25.63 5.34 12.51
CA GLN A 311 25.96 6.46 13.41
C GLN A 311 24.92 6.66 14.52
N ILE A 312 23.62 6.54 14.19
CA ILE A 312 22.53 6.59 15.17
C ILE A 312 22.68 5.45 16.18
N ASN A 313 23.00 4.24 15.73
CA ASN A 313 23.18 3.08 16.60
C ASN A 313 24.41 3.21 17.50
N GLU A 314 25.51 3.78 17.01
CA GLU A 314 26.69 4.08 17.82
C GLU A 314 26.37 5.09 18.93
N ILE A 315 25.75 6.22 18.59
CA ILE A 315 25.31 7.24 19.56
C ILE A 315 24.37 6.61 20.60
N LYS A 316 23.40 5.81 20.13
CA LYS A 316 22.44 5.08 20.96
C LYS A 316 23.13 4.16 21.95
N GLN A 317 24.08 3.34 21.51
CA GLN A 317 24.81 2.40 22.38
C GLN A 317 25.61 3.13 23.47
N THR A 318 26.25 4.25 23.13
CA THR A 318 26.99 5.08 24.08
C THR A 318 26.06 5.67 25.14
N ILE A 319 24.90 6.19 24.74
CA ILE A 319 23.89 6.73 25.67
C ILE A 319 23.30 5.64 26.57
N TYR A 320 23.04 4.44 26.07
CA TYR A 320 22.51 3.35 26.91
C TYR A 320 23.52 2.90 27.97
N LYS A 321 24.79 2.80 27.59
CA LYS A 321 25.90 2.44 28.49
C LYS A 321 26.36 3.60 29.38
N PHE A 322 25.78 4.79 29.21
CA PHE A 322 26.10 5.97 30.01
C PHE A 322 25.86 5.68 31.49
N ASN A 323 26.94 5.74 32.27
CA ASN A 323 27.00 5.37 33.68
C ASN A 323 27.02 6.61 34.57
N PHE A 324 26.37 6.50 35.72
CA PHE A 324 26.22 7.56 36.72
C PHE A 324 26.98 7.19 37.99
N ASP A 325 28.28 6.94 37.85
CA ASP A 325 29.12 6.49 38.97
C ASP A 325 29.89 7.64 39.60
N PHE A 326 29.48 8.00 40.81
CA PHE A 326 30.13 8.99 41.67
C PHE A 326 30.87 8.36 42.85
N ASN A 327 30.96 7.03 42.92
CA ASN A 327 31.55 6.33 44.08
C ASN A 327 33.06 6.60 44.25
N SER A 328 33.71 7.07 43.19
CA SER A 328 35.12 7.48 43.20
C SER A 328 35.36 8.88 43.75
N CYS A 329 34.29 9.68 43.93
CA CYS A 329 34.38 11.08 44.35
C CYS A 329 34.26 11.18 45.88
N ASN A 330 35.24 11.82 46.52
CA ASN A 330 35.34 11.95 47.97
C ASN A 330 34.99 13.37 48.45
N THR A 331 34.83 14.32 47.53
CA THR A 331 34.50 15.71 47.84
C THR A 331 33.33 16.21 46.98
N ALA A 332 32.66 17.27 47.45
CA ALA A 332 31.59 17.90 46.69
C ALA A 332 32.10 18.56 45.38
N GLU A 333 33.34 19.05 45.39
CA GLU A 333 34.00 19.61 44.21
C GLU A 333 34.26 18.52 43.16
N GLU A 334 34.75 17.35 43.55
CA GLU A 334 34.94 16.20 42.64
C GLU A 334 33.62 15.68 42.05
N ILE A 335 32.51 15.75 42.81
CA ILE A 335 31.19 15.39 42.30
C ILE A 335 30.70 16.41 41.27
N ASN A 336 30.86 17.70 41.55
CA ASN A 336 30.40 18.76 40.65
C ASN A 336 31.21 18.80 39.35
N GLU A 337 32.53 18.60 39.42
CA GLU A 337 33.41 18.51 38.24
C GLU A 337 33.02 17.32 37.35
N LYS A 338 32.79 16.15 37.97
CA LYS A 338 32.35 14.95 37.24
C LYS A 338 30.92 15.07 36.69
N LEU A 339 30.05 15.80 37.38
CA LEU A 339 28.70 16.13 36.90
C LEU A 339 28.76 17.02 35.66
N GLU A 340 29.59 18.07 35.67
CA GLU A 340 29.80 18.97 34.54
C GLU A 340 30.35 18.21 33.33
N GLU A 341 31.42 17.42 33.52
CA GLU A 341 32.02 16.58 32.47
C GLU A 341 30.98 15.66 31.80
N LYS A 342 30.16 14.99 32.61
CA LYS A 342 29.15 14.02 32.13
C LYS A 342 27.94 14.71 31.50
N THR A 343 27.60 15.92 31.93
CA THR A 343 26.55 16.73 31.30
C THR A 343 26.98 17.18 29.91
N ASP A 344 28.23 17.65 29.76
CA ASP A 344 28.81 18.04 28.48
C ASP A 344 28.87 16.86 27.50
N GLU A 345 29.20 15.66 27.98
CA GLU A 345 29.20 14.44 27.18
C GLU A 345 27.81 14.14 26.58
N LEU A 346 26.75 14.23 27.40
CA LEU A 346 25.37 14.02 26.95
C LEU A 346 24.89 15.12 25.98
N GLU A 347 25.26 16.38 26.21
CA GLU A 347 24.97 17.47 25.28
C GLU A 347 25.66 17.29 23.92
N ASN A 348 26.90 16.82 23.91
CA ASN A 348 27.65 16.59 22.68
C ASN A 348 27.01 15.47 21.85
N HIS A 349 26.45 14.44 22.49
CA HIS A 349 25.65 13.42 21.79
C HIS A 349 24.36 13.98 21.19
N ALA A 350 23.65 14.86 21.91
CA ALA A 350 22.46 15.52 21.38
C ALA A 350 22.78 16.41 20.17
N LYS A 351 23.87 17.19 20.24
CA LYS A 351 24.35 18.03 19.12
C LYS A 351 24.74 17.18 17.91
N SER A 352 25.46 16.08 18.13
CA SER A 352 25.85 15.13 17.07
C SER A 352 24.63 14.54 16.37
N LEU A 353 23.59 14.16 17.13
CA LEU A 353 22.34 13.63 16.60
C LEU A 353 21.55 14.67 15.79
N LEU A 354 21.55 15.94 16.21
CA LEU A 354 20.89 17.04 15.50
C LEU A 354 21.59 17.45 14.20
N ASN A 355 22.90 17.21 14.09
CA ASN A 355 23.71 17.51 12.91
C ASN A 355 23.61 16.46 11.80
N LEU A 356 22.95 15.32 12.04
CA LEU A 356 22.74 14.30 11.03
C LEU A 356 21.72 14.76 9.96
N GLN A 357 21.96 14.40 8.70
CA GLN A 357 21.07 14.69 7.58
C GLN A 357 19.83 13.81 7.70
N LYS A 358 18.76 14.29 8.35
CA LYS A 358 17.48 13.61 8.67
C LYS A 358 16.82 12.80 7.52
N THR A 359 17.48 11.80 6.96
CA THR A 359 16.97 10.90 5.91
C THR A 359 16.27 9.69 6.51
N VAL A 360 16.46 9.47 7.81
CA VAL A 360 15.75 8.51 8.67
C VAL A 360 14.54 9.20 9.33
N ASP A 361 13.54 8.40 9.74
CA ASP A 361 12.31 8.86 10.39
C ASP A 361 12.62 9.78 11.60
N SER A 362 12.05 10.99 11.58
CA SER A 362 12.27 12.01 12.62
C SER A 362 11.93 11.52 14.03
N THR A 363 11.01 10.55 14.15
CA THR A 363 10.62 9.97 15.43
C THR A 363 11.75 9.23 16.14
N ILE A 364 12.75 8.70 15.41
CA ILE A 364 13.92 8.04 15.99
C ILE A 364 14.81 9.06 16.71
N TYR A 365 15.06 10.21 16.08
CA TYR A 365 15.84 11.30 16.67
C TYR A 365 15.14 11.85 17.91
N ASP A 366 13.83 12.13 17.81
CA ASP A 366 13.03 12.64 18.92
C ASP A 366 13.07 11.69 20.13
N THR A 367 13.06 10.37 19.87
CA THR A 367 13.14 9.35 20.93
C THR A 367 14.50 9.36 21.61
N ILE A 368 15.60 9.44 20.85
CA ILE A 368 16.95 9.45 21.43
C ILE A 368 17.20 10.75 22.20
N LEU A 369 16.73 11.90 21.69
CA LEU A 369 16.78 13.18 22.41
C LEU A 369 16.03 13.12 23.75
N GLN A 370 14.88 12.44 23.79
CA GLN A 370 14.16 12.22 25.05
C GLN A 370 14.94 11.32 26.02
N VAL A 371 15.62 10.28 25.54
CA VAL A 371 16.47 9.42 26.38
C VAL A 371 17.65 10.22 26.93
N ILE A 372 18.27 11.11 26.15
CA ILE A 372 19.33 12.00 26.62
C ILE A 372 18.81 12.92 27.73
N ALA A 373 17.63 13.51 27.55
CA ALA A 373 17.01 14.35 28.58
C ALA A 373 16.72 13.58 29.89
N GLN A 374 16.26 12.33 29.79
CA GLN A 374 16.06 11.45 30.95
C GLN A 374 17.38 11.08 31.62
N LYS A 375 18.42 10.78 30.85
CA LYS A 375 19.75 10.47 31.37
C LYS A 375 20.36 11.67 32.10
N ASN A 376 20.18 12.89 31.60
CA ASN A 376 20.57 14.12 32.31
C ASN A 376 19.84 14.27 33.65
N LEU A 377 18.54 13.95 33.71
CA LEU A 377 17.79 14.00 34.96
C LEU A 377 18.35 12.98 35.99
N HIS A 378 18.59 11.74 35.57
CA HIS A 378 19.16 10.72 36.46
C HIS A 378 20.59 11.04 36.90
N LEU A 379 21.40 11.67 36.05
CA LEU A 379 22.73 12.15 36.40
C LEU A 379 22.67 13.17 37.54
N LEU A 380 21.76 14.15 37.45
CA LEU A 380 21.53 15.15 38.48
C LEU A 380 21.05 14.52 39.79
N GLU A 381 20.13 13.57 39.73
CA GLU A 381 19.63 12.84 40.90
C GLU A 381 20.73 12.02 41.59
N ALA A 382 21.58 11.34 40.81
CA ALA A 382 22.70 10.55 41.33
C ALA A 382 23.80 11.43 41.96
N ALA A 383 24.10 12.60 41.37
CA ALA A 383 25.02 13.57 41.94
C ALA A 383 24.46 14.13 43.27
N GLN A 384 23.17 14.48 43.32
CA GLN A 384 22.52 14.95 44.54
C GLN A 384 22.49 13.89 45.65
N ALA A 385 22.23 12.63 45.31
CA ALA A 385 22.27 11.53 46.29
C ALA A 385 23.70 11.36 46.86
N SER A 386 24.71 11.43 46.01
CA SER A 386 26.12 11.34 46.41
C SER A 386 26.54 12.52 47.31
N LEU A 387 26.11 13.75 46.99
CA LEU A 387 26.33 14.93 47.83
C LEU A 387 25.67 14.82 49.21
N ARG A 388 24.47 14.23 49.29
CA ARG A 388 23.80 13.97 50.58
C ARG A 388 24.57 12.96 51.44
N ASN A 389 25.17 11.94 50.81
CA ASN A 389 25.98 10.93 51.49
C ASN A 389 27.31 11.50 52.03
N LEU A 390 27.85 12.57 51.44
CA LEU A 390 29.02 13.29 51.98
C LEU A 390 28.69 14.15 53.21
N GLY A 391 27.41 14.52 53.41
CA GLY A 391 26.99 15.52 54.39
C GLY A 391 26.31 15.00 55.67
N SER A 392 26.16 13.68 55.88
CA SER A 392 25.40 13.15 57.03
C SER A 392 26.18 12.10 57.84
N PRO A 393 26.25 12.21 59.18
CA PRO A 393 26.65 11.10 60.04
C PRO A 393 25.54 10.02 60.01
N THR A 394 25.96 8.77 59.88
CA THR A 394 25.11 7.58 59.81
C THR A 394 24.18 7.43 61.03
N LEU A 395 22.87 7.47 60.79
CA LEU A 395 21.85 6.83 61.63
C LEU A 395 20.83 6.10 60.73
N PRO A 396 20.42 4.87 61.08
CA PRO A 396 19.51 4.08 60.25
C PRO A 396 18.08 4.57 60.49
N ILE A 397 17.40 5.03 59.45
CA ILE A 397 15.97 5.35 59.50
C ILE A 397 15.18 4.22 58.86
N SER A 398 14.22 3.73 59.65
CA SER A 398 13.26 2.69 59.36
C SER A 398 12.33 3.04 58.20
N VAL A 399 12.08 2.03 57.37
CA VAL A 399 10.99 1.91 56.41
C VAL A 399 9.66 2.25 57.10
N GLN A 400 8.98 3.34 56.70
CA GLN A 400 7.50 3.42 56.73
C GLN A 400 6.81 4.66 56.13
N GLU A 401 7.48 5.65 55.54
CA GLU A 401 6.78 6.84 54.98
C GLU A 401 6.95 7.05 53.46
N SER A 402 7.05 5.99 52.67
CA SER A 402 7.15 6.09 51.20
C SER A 402 5.94 5.54 50.42
N GLU A 403 4.93 4.94 51.05
CA GLU A 403 3.86 4.26 50.30
C GLU A 403 2.76 5.16 49.74
N HIS A 404 2.65 6.43 50.12
CA HIS A 404 1.57 7.30 49.64
C HIS A 404 1.95 8.32 48.54
N LEU A 405 3.23 8.48 48.23
CA LEU A 405 3.72 9.35 47.14
C LEU A 405 4.23 8.58 45.90
N LEU A 406 4.29 7.24 45.96
CA LEU A 406 4.78 6.35 44.90
C LEU A 406 3.70 5.82 43.94
N ASN A 407 2.41 6.12 44.17
CA ASN A 407 1.29 5.55 43.41
C ASN A 407 0.70 6.44 42.31
N LYS A 408 1.32 7.59 41.98
CA LYS A 408 0.97 8.28 40.73
C LYS A 408 1.74 7.61 39.59
N PRO A 409 1.07 6.93 38.63
CA PRO A 409 1.79 6.39 37.49
C PRO A 409 2.48 7.54 36.76
N SER A 410 3.79 7.42 36.53
CA SER A 410 4.54 8.32 35.64
C SER A 410 4.06 8.03 34.21
N LEU A 411 3.00 8.73 33.80
CA LEU A 411 2.38 8.53 32.50
C LEU A 411 3.15 9.28 31.42
N ASN A 412 3.44 8.59 30.32
CA ASN A 412 3.98 9.21 29.12
C ASN A 412 3.01 10.32 28.61
N PRO A 413 3.38 11.61 28.61
CA PRO A 413 2.49 12.70 28.23
C PRO A 413 1.97 12.60 26.79
N HIS A 414 2.75 12.00 25.89
CA HIS A 414 2.36 11.76 24.51
C HIS A 414 1.36 10.61 24.39
N ALA A 415 1.52 9.54 25.19
CA ALA A 415 0.55 8.45 25.27
C ALA A 415 -0.77 8.93 25.88
N VAL A 416 -0.71 9.80 26.90
CA VAL A 416 -1.88 10.48 27.48
C VAL A 416 -2.62 11.30 26.41
N LYS A 417 -1.91 12.16 25.68
CA LYS A 417 -2.49 12.98 24.61
C LYS A 417 -3.08 12.13 23.49
N LYS A 418 -2.41 11.03 23.09
CA LYS A 418 -2.92 10.08 22.09
C LYS A 418 -4.18 9.38 22.58
N PHE A 419 -4.23 8.96 23.85
CA PHE A 419 -5.40 8.30 24.40
C PHE A 419 -6.59 9.27 24.49
N GLU A 420 -6.37 10.50 24.92
CA GLU A 420 -7.38 11.57 24.91
C GLU A 420 -7.91 11.86 23.49
N GLN A 421 -7.03 11.86 22.47
CA GLN A 421 -7.44 11.99 21.05
C GLN A 421 -8.28 10.79 20.58
N VAL A 422 -7.93 9.59 21.00
CA VAL A 422 -8.68 8.38 20.67
C VAL A 422 -10.06 8.39 21.33
N LEU A 423 -10.17 8.77 22.61
CA LEU A 423 -11.44 8.97 23.30
C LEU A 423 -12.31 10.00 22.58
N LYS A 424 -11.72 11.14 22.16
CA LYS A 424 -12.42 12.15 21.38
C LYS A 424 -12.95 11.58 20.07
N LYS A 425 -12.15 10.80 19.32
CA LYS A 425 -12.60 10.15 18.07
C LYS A 425 -13.76 9.17 18.27
N ILE A 426 -13.80 8.45 19.40
CA ILE A 426 -14.94 7.55 19.72
C ILE A 426 -16.21 8.40 19.90
N LYS A 427 -16.10 9.51 20.64
CA LYS A 427 -17.21 10.44 20.88
C LYS A 427 -17.69 11.11 19.58
N ASP A 428 -16.78 11.67 18.80
CA ASP A 428 -17.09 12.32 17.52
C ASP A 428 -17.82 11.34 16.58
N LYS A 429 -17.33 10.10 16.47
CA LYS A 429 -18.02 9.05 15.69
C LYS A 429 -19.38 8.64 16.27
N ALA A 430 -19.56 8.65 17.59
CA ALA A 430 -20.85 8.38 18.21
C ALA A 430 -21.87 9.49 17.91
N ASP A 431 -21.40 10.75 17.86
CA ASP A 431 -22.22 11.92 17.55
C ASP A 431 -22.60 11.96 16.06
N GLU A 432 -21.70 11.52 15.17
CA GLU A 432 -21.93 11.35 13.72
C GLU A 432 -22.95 10.24 13.38
N LEU A 433 -23.27 9.33 14.32
CA LEU A 433 -24.35 8.36 14.15
C LEU A 433 -25.71 9.07 14.33
N THR A 434 -26.29 9.47 13.20
CA THR A 434 -27.61 10.13 13.11
C THR A 434 -28.71 9.22 12.57
N ASP A 435 -28.40 7.96 12.26
CA ASP A 435 -29.38 6.99 11.77
C ASP A 435 -30.40 6.64 12.87
N LEU A 436 -31.69 6.80 12.55
CA LEU A 436 -32.83 6.53 13.44
C LEU A 436 -33.29 5.08 13.39
N THR A 437 -32.64 4.21 12.61
CA THR A 437 -32.92 2.76 12.65
C THR A 437 -32.62 2.18 14.03
N SER A 438 -33.26 1.06 14.38
CA SER A 438 -32.99 0.33 15.62
C SER A 438 -31.50 -0.05 15.76
N LEU A 439 -30.85 -0.38 14.65
CA LEU A 439 -29.42 -0.68 14.60
C LEU A 439 -28.56 0.58 14.75
N GLY A 440 -28.94 1.70 14.12
CA GLY A 440 -28.27 3.00 14.25
C GLY A 440 -28.28 3.51 15.69
N LEU A 441 -29.44 3.43 16.35
CA LEU A 441 -29.62 3.78 17.77
C LEU A 441 -28.81 2.87 18.70
N ALA A 442 -28.80 1.56 18.45
CA ALA A 442 -27.99 0.60 19.22
C ALA A 442 -26.49 0.87 19.08
N LYS A 443 -26.01 1.16 17.86
CA LYS A 443 -24.60 1.53 17.62
C LYS A 443 -24.22 2.81 18.35
N LYS A 444 -25.07 3.84 18.29
CA LYS A 444 -24.85 5.09 19.00
C LYS A 444 -24.74 4.87 20.51
N GLN A 445 -25.67 4.11 21.08
CA GLN A 445 -25.68 3.80 22.51
C GLN A 445 -24.41 3.04 22.94
N VAL A 446 -24.00 2.03 22.18
CA VAL A 446 -22.78 1.26 22.47
C VAL A 446 -21.51 2.10 22.32
N ALA A 447 -21.43 2.99 21.33
CA ALA A 447 -20.28 3.88 21.15
C ALA A 447 -20.15 4.91 22.29
N LEU A 448 -21.28 5.48 22.75
CA LEU A 448 -21.30 6.39 23.90
C LEU A 448 -20.96 5.67 25.21
N SER A 449 -21.44 4.44 25.39
CA SER A 449 -21.09 3.60 26.53
C SER A 449 -19.58 3.32 26.55
N LEU A 450 -19.01 2.88 25.41
CA LEU A 450 -17.58 2.63 25.28
C LEU A 450 -16.74 3.88 25.61
N TYR A 451 -17.11 5.05 25.10
CA TYR A 451 -16.44 6.30 25.43
C TYR A 451 -16.47 6.59 26.94
N THR A 452 -17.64 6.41 27.57
CA THR A 452 -17.86 6.71 28.99
C THR A 452 -17.00 5.79 29.87
N GLU A 453 -17.04 4.48 29.60
CA GLU A 453 -16.29 3.49 30.37
C GLU A 453 -14.77 3.67 30.21
N LEU A 454 -14.27 3.83 28.98
CA LEU A 454 -12.84 4.06 28.73
C LEU A 454 -12.35 5.39 29.32
N SER A 455 -13.19 6.44 29.28
CA SER A 455 -12.86 7.73 29.90
C SER A 455 -12.83 7.61 31.43
N HIS A 456 -13.76 6.88 32.03
CA HIS A 456 -13.78 6.65 33.48
C HIS A 456 -12.52 5.90 33.94
N GLU A 457 -12.21 4.77 33.31
CA GLU A 457 -11.03 3.97 33.64
C GLU A 457 -9.73 4.75 33.46
N PHE A 458 -9.65 5.57 32.41
CA PHE A 458 -8.47 6.39 32.20
C PHE A 458 -8.28 7.47 33.27
N GLN A 459 -9.37 8.06 33.79
CA GLN A 459 -9.28 8.99 34.91
C GLN A 459 -8.90 8.29 36.22
N GLN A 460 -9.41 7.07 36.46
CA GLN A 460 -8.97 6.25 37.60
C GLN A 460 -7.49 5.94 37.49
N TYR A 461 -7.01 5.58 36.30
CA TYR A 461 -5.60 5.27 36.09
C TYR A 461 -4.70 6.51 36.24
N LYS A 462 -5.09 7.65 35.65
CA LYS A 462 -4.37 8.93 35.72
C LYS A 462 -4.27 9.49 37.13
N SER A 463 -5.27 9.26 37.97
CA SER A 463 -5.29 9.69 39.37
C SER A 463 -4.59 8.72 40.34
N GLY A 464 -4.21 7.52 39.87
CA GLY A 464 -3.67 6.46 40.70
C GLY A 464 -4.73 5.65 41.46
N GLY A 465 -6.02 5.82 41.12
CA GLY A 465 -7.14 5.05 41.68
C GLY A 465 -7.23 3.60 41.18
N THR A 466 -6.47 3.24 40.13
CA THR A 466 -6.32 1.86 39.64
C THR A 466 -4.90 1.63 39.10
N ASN A 467 -4.45 0.38 39.07
CA ASN A 467 -3.15 0.00 38.51
C ASN A 467 -3.28 -0.30 36.99
N PHE A 468 -2.14 -0.41 36.29
CA PHE A 468 -2.14 -0.60 34.84
C PHE A 468 -2.81 -1.90 34.38
N GLU A 469 -2.61 -3.00 35.11
CA GLU A 469 -3.17 -4.30 34.75
C GLU A 469 -4.70 -4.28 34.85
N THR A 470 -5.23 -3.70 35.93
CA THR A 470 -6.67 -3.50 36.11
C THR A 470 -7.23 -2.54 35.06
N PHE A 471 -6.59 -1.40 34.82
CA PHE A 471 -6.96 -0.46 33.75
C PHE A 471 -7.03 -1.14 32.37
N LYS A 472 -5.98 -1.88 32.01
CA LYS A 472 -5.87 -2.60 30.73
C LYS A 472 -6.98 -3.65 30.60
N ASN A 473 -7.17 -4.49 31.61
CA ASN A 473 -8.16 -5.56 31.58
C ASN A 473 -9.59 -5.01 31.47
N ASN A 474 -9.89 -3.92 32.18
CA ASN A 474 -11.18 -3.26 32.09
C ASN A 474 -11.40 -2.68 30.67
N CYS A 475 -10.41 -1.97 30.12
CA CYS A 475 -10.48 -1.46 28.76
C CYS A 475 -10.65 -2.57 27.70
N ASP A 476 -9.92 -3.67 27.84
CA ASP A 476 -10.01 -4.84 26.95
C ASP A 476 -11.43 -5.44 26.97
N ASN A 477 -12.04 -5.54 28.15
CA ASN A 477 -13.41 -6.04 28.31
C ASN A 477 -14.44 -5.10 27.66
N TYR A 478 -14.35 -3.78 27.90
CA TYR A 478 -15.24 -2.81 27.28
C TYR A 478 -15.15 -2.81 25.75
N ILE A 479 -13.94 -2.94 25.21
CA ILE A 479 -13.71 -3.06 23.76
C ILE A 479 -14.31 -4.35 23.22
N LYS A 480 -14.11 -5.47 23.93
CA LYS A 480 -14.63 -6.78 23.55
C LYS A 480 -16.16 -6.80 23.50
N ASP A 481 -16.82 -6.14 24.45
CA ASP A 481 -18.27 -6.07 24.54
C ASP A 481 -18.87 -5.12 23.49
N ALA A 482 -18.16 -4.02 23.15
CA ALA A 482 -18.62 -3.07 22.15
C ALA A 482 -18.44 -3.55 20.70
N ARG A 483 -17.44 -4.40 20.45
CA ARG A 483 -17.01 -4.81 19.10
C ARG A 483 -18.12 -5.48 18.27
N PRO A 484 -18.89 -6.45 18.78
CA PRO A 484 -19.93 -7.11 18.01
C PRO A 484 -20.95 -6.12 17.44
N THR A 485 -21.35 -5.10 18.19
CA THR A 485 -22.34 -4.13 17.75
C THR A 485 -21.76 -3.10 16.78
N LEU A 486 -20.53 -2.63 17.03
CA LEU A 486 -19.89 -1.57 16.24
C LEU A 486 -19.27 -2.07 14.93
N GLU A 487 -18.96 -3.37 14.79
CA GLU A 487 -18.37 -3.96 13.58
C GLU A 487 -19.37 -4.67 12.64
N ILE A 488 -20.68 -4.65 12.92
CA ILE A 488 -21.70 -5.38 12.14
C ILE A 488 -21.75 -4.99 10.63
N HIS A 489 -21.08 -3.93 10.18
CA HIS A 489 -20.81 -3.64 8.76
C HIS A 489 -19.43 -2.98 8.58
N ARG A 490 -18.82 -3.07 7.38
CA ARG A 490 -17.53 -2.44 7.03
C ARG A 490 -17.56 -0.89 7.07
N ASP A 491 -18.75 -0.31 7.12
CA ASP A 491 -18.97 1.14 7.02
C ASP A 491 -18.72 1.81 8.38
N GLY A 492 -17.57 2.50 8.50
CA GLY A 492 -17.28 3.38 9.64
C GLY A 492 -15.91 3.20 10.27
N GLY A 493 -15.06 2.27 9.81
CA GLY A 493 -13.65 2.17 10.25
C GLY A 493 -13.46 1.90 11.75
N TRP A 494 -14.42 1.24 12.41
CA TRP A 494 -14.38 0.90 13.85
C TRP A 494 -13.26 -0.09 14.17
N LYS A 495 -12.98 -1.03 13.27
CA LYS A 495 -11.91 -2.02 13.42
C LYS A 495 -10.53 -1.37 13.56
N GLU A 496 -10.21 -0.40 12.72
CA GLU A 496 -8.96 0.37 12.81
C GLU A 496 -8.89 1.21 14.09
N LEU A 497 -10.03 1.78 14.50
CA LEU A 497 -10.13 2.54 15.74
C LEU A 497 -9.86 1.65 16.97
N PHE A 498 -10.39 0.43 17.03
CA PHE A 498 -10.09 -0.52 18.11
C PHE A 498 -8.62 -0.93 18.17
N VAL A 499 -8.00 -1.16 17.02
CA VAL A 499 -6.55 -1.45 16.97
C VAL A 499 -5.74 -0.26 17.49
N ASN A 500 -6.14 0.96 17.16
CA ASN A 500 -5.48 2.17 17.66
C ASN A 500 -5.72 2.39 19.17
N ILE A 501 -6.92 2.07 19.68
CA ILE A 501 -7.21 2.09 21.12
C ILE A 501 -6.27 1.13 21.87
N LEU A 502 -6.21 -0.14 21.45
CA LEU A 502 -5.39 -1.17 22.10
C LEU A 502 -3.89 -0.86 22.08
N LYS A 503 -3.38 -0.36 20.94
CA LYS A 503 -1.99 0.11 20.83
C LYS A 503 -1.69 1.24 21.81
N THR A 504 -2.65 2.15 21.97
CA THR A 504 -2.49 3.30 22.86
C THR A 504 -2.55 2.88 24.34
N ILE A 505 -3.45 1.95 24.71
CA ILE A 505 -3.52 1.36 26.06
C ILE A 505 -2.19 0.70 26.42
N ALA A 506 -1.62 -0.11 25.52
CA ALA A 506 -0.32 -0.75 25.76
C ALA A 506 0.80 0.28 26.00
N SER A 507 0.78 1.40 25.27
CA SER A 507 1.77 2.49 25.39
C SER A 507 1.61 3.33 26.67
N LEU A 508 0.47 3.24 27.35
CA LEU A 508 0.22 3.96 28.62
C LEU A 508 0.89 3.29 29.83
N GLY A 509 1.09 1.97 29.79
CA GLY A 509 1.64 1.21 30.93
C GLY A 509 3.12 0.89 30.90
N THR A 510 3.86 1.35 29.88
CA THR A 510 5.20 0.80 29.60
C THR A 510 6.21 1.86 29.17
N ILE A 511 6.96 2.43 30.13
CA ILE A 511 8.23 3.12 29.83
C ILE A 511 9.34 2.10 29.45
N PRO A 512 9.47 0.89 30.07
CA PRO A 512 10.57 -0.03 29.73
C PRO A 512 10.26 -1.07 28.63
N LEU A 513 8.99 -1.41 28.38
CA LEU A 513 8.60 -2.56 27.55
C LEU A 513 8.59 -2.27 26.04
N TYR A 514 8.56 -0.99 25.63
CA TYR A 514 8.78 -0.60 24.24
C TYR A 514 10.16 -1.04 23.71
N ASN A 515 11.18 -1.10 24.59
CA ASN A 515 12.53 -1.57 24.25
C ASN A 515 12.66 -3.10 24.21
N TYR A 516 11.81 -3.84 24.94
CA TYR A 516 11.88 -5.30 25.02
C TYR A 516 11.06 -5.99 23.92
N CYS A 517 9.88 -5.45 23.57
CA CYS A 517 9.04 -5.97 22.48
C CYS A 517 9.67 -5.80 21.09
N SER A 518 10.60 -4.85 20.95
CA SER A 518 11.40 -4.66 19.73
C SER A 518 12.67 -5.51 19.69
N SER A 519 13.00 -6.27 20.74
CA SER A 519 14.27 -6.99 20.84
C SER A 519 14.18 -8.50 21.08
N GLN A 520 13.00 -9.07 21.39
CA GLN A 520 12.80 -10.53 21.44
C GLN A 520 11.40 -10.90 20.97
N GLY A 521 11.34 -11.64 19.85
CA GLY A 521 10.13 -12.24 19.32
C GLY A 521 9.60 -13.33 20.26
N THR A 522 8.44 -13.08 20.85
CA THR A 522 7.34 -14.04 21.07
C THR A 522 6.23 -13.32 21.84
N TYR A 523 5.06 -13.19 21.22
CA TYR A 523 3.83 -12.86 21.93
C TYR A 523 2.85 -14.03 21.89
N PHE A 524 2.44 -14.45 23.08
CA PHE A 524 1.32 -15.33 23.35
C PHE A 524 -0.02 -14.71 22.87
N PHE A 525 -0.95 -15.61 22.52
CA PHE A 525 -2.30 -15.44 21.95
C PHE A 525 -2.44 -15.42 20.41
N SER A 526 -2.75 -16.60 19.85
CA SER A 526 -3.41 -16.83 18.55
C SER A 526 -4.95 -16.79 18.68
N PRO A 527 -5.76 -16.68 17.59
CA PRO A 527 -5.48 -16.07 16.29
C PRO A 527 -6.60 -15.13 15.81
N VAL A 528 -6.25 -13.92 15.37
CA VAL A 528 -6.90 -13.34 14.19
C VAL A 528 -5.78 -13.10 13.20
N LYS A 529 -5.62 -14.02 12.25
CA LYS A 529 -4.61 -13.91 11.19
C LYS A 529 -4.98 -12.74 10.28
N THR A 530 -4.40 -11.57 10.52
CA THR A 530 -4.44 -10.43 9.61
C THR A 530 -3.11 -10.28 8.88
N ASP A 531 -3.17 -9.86 7.62
CA ASP A 531 -2.05 -9.68 6.68
C ASP A 531 -0.87 -8.84 7.21
N SER A 532 -1.10 -8.06 8.26
CA SER A 532 -0.05 -7.30 8.97
C SER A 532 0.91 -8.19 9.75
N ILE A 533 0.47 -9.35 10.26
CA ILE A 533 1.33 -10.30 11.00
C ILE A 533 2.23 -11.07 10.03
N ASN A 534 1.69 -11.49 8.87
CA ASN A 534 2.49 -12.08 7.78
C ASN A 534 3.56 -11.12 7.25
N ARG A 535 3.36 -9.80 7.39
CA ARG A 535 4.34 -8.78 6.98
C ARG A 535 5.46 -8.62 8.01
N VAL A 536 5.17 -8.76 9.30
CA VAL A 536 6.19 -8.70 10.36
C VAL A 536 7.01 -9.99 10.37
N GLU A 537 6.38 -11.16 10.25
CA GLU A 537 7.09 -12.45 10.14
C GLU A 537 7.99 -12.53 8.88
N LYS A 538 7.60 -11.89 7.77
CA LYS A 538 8.45 -11.78 6.56
C LYS A 538 9.63 -10.82 6.73
N VAL A 539 9.48 -9.78 7.53
CA VAL A 539 10.58 -8.87 7.87
C VAL A 539 11.54 -9.55 8.84
N GLU A 540 11.03 -10.32 9.79
CA GLU A 540 11.82 -11.10 10.75
C GLU A 540 12.58 -12.25 10.06
N SER A 541 11.93 -12.97 9.13
CA SER A 541 12.58 -13.95 8.24
C SER A 541 13.65 -13.32 7.35
N ALA A 542 13.40 -12.13 6.79
CA ALA A 542 14.39 -11.45 5.96
C ALA A 542 15.60 -10.98 6.78
N ILE A 543 15.39 -10.49 8.01
CA ILE A 543 16.46 -10.04 8.91
C ILE A 543 17.33 -11.23 9.34
N ASN A 544 16.71 -12.37 9.68
CA ASN A 544 17.45 -13.59 10.03
C ASN A 544 18.22 -14.14 8.81
N ASP A 545 17.63 -14.15 7.61
CA ASP A 545 18.32 -14.55 6.37
C ASP A 545 19.49 -13.61 6.00
N PHE A 546 19.43 -12.33 6.37
CA PHE A 546 20.51 -11.37 6.17
C PHE A 546 21.66 -11.54 7.17
N GLN A 547 21.36 -11.90 8.42
CA GLN A 547 22.39 -12.24 9.42
C GLN A 547 23.09 -13.57 9.08
N GLU A 548 22.34 -14.59 8.68
CA GLU A 548 22.94 -15.89 8.29
C GLU A 548 23.83 -15.78 7.03
N LYS A 549 23.53 -14.87 6.10
CA LYS A 549 24.38 -14.61 4.92
C LYS A 549 25.58 -13.72 5.21
N ALA A 550 25.52 -12.87 6.24
CA ALA A 550 26.62 -12.03 6.67
C ALA A 550 27.65 -12.79 7.53
N ASP A 551 27.20 -13.82 8.24
CA ASP A 551 28.03 -14.66 9.10
C ASP A 551 28.69 -15.84 8.36
N GLN A 552 28.41 -16.03 7.07
CA GLN A 552 29.12 -17.02 6.26
C GLN A 552 30.50 -16.48 5.85
N PRO A 553 31.60 -17.14 6.24
CA PRO A 553 32.92 -16.76 5.78
C PRO A 553 33.00 -16.91 4.24
N PRO A 554 33.82 -16.08 3.56
CA PRO A 554 33.94 -16.14 2.12
C PRO A 554 34.35 -17.55 1.70
N LEU A 555 33.58 -18.14 0.78
CA LEU A 555 33.93 -19.41 0.13
C LEU A 555 35.24 -19.21 -0.64
N CYS A 556 36.33 -19.76 -0.09
CA CYS A 556 37.64 -19.84 -0.72
C CYS A 556 37.63 -20.76 -1.95
#